data_AF-U5H008-F1
#
_entry.id   AF-U5H008-F1
#
_cell.length_a   1.000
_cell.length_b   1.000
_cell.length_c   1.000
_cell.angle_alpha   90.00
_cell.angle_beta   90.00
_cell.angle_gamma   90.00
#
_symmetry.space_group_name_H-M   'P 1'
#
loop_
_entity.id
_entity.type
_entity.pdbx_description
1 polymer ?
#
loop_
_entity_poly.entity_id
_entity_poly.type
_entity_poly.pdbx_seq_one_letter_code
_entity_poly.pdbx_strand_id
1 'polypeptide(L)'
;MSTPSLLTGKWLYRAILQQAKQLPDTHVTDHYLHLIRSDFRKPLPLDRSRAYDRTVQAQKLLRRLMAANDGHLHAIERVLDQAYQRKGKGSHTLLEPFLSSSRQTNLFNSPSLRSLLTSPLSHTSRNPTLKQLDTPPTLPPRAFPHSEEARLLGPLIPQRVKAIRKRYWNSQTGKIKKPLSVLVVQESEQEGEEERMKREDLLKKVGLVGLGEELEKVGRERLQRLERLTCVPPGERPRRSRRLRGVSSALTSREEDGSSTWTSSTGSQLSSTAKEKDEGGAGAKTSNPKKASSTRTMTTTIPNLSLPKWSTPKVLRPRFMRRRYEALLEDAPIVTVEGKAVGTKAGGDAKKDGDKNKEKEKKTSDGPAGQERQVWVKVRLSEFAKSGNGRMGKVGEEDAWWMDR
;
A
#
# COMPACT_ATOMS: atom_id res chain seq x y z
N MET A 1 -12.45 41.09 -9.51
CA MET A 1 -11.60 39.99 -8.99
C MET A 1 -10.17 40.49 -8.90
N SER A 2 -9.53 40.40 -7.72
CA SER A 2 -8.14 40.84 -7.52
C SER A 2 -7.18 40.00 -8.37
N THR A 3 -6.22 40.61 -9.05
CA THR A 3 -5.16 39.86 -9.75
C THR A 3 -4.28 39.15 -8.71
N PRO A 4 -3.90 37.88 -8.92
CA PRO A 4 -2.89 37.26 -8.07
C PRO A 4 -1.60 38.06 -8.23
N SER A 5 -1.26 38.87 -7.22
CA SER A 5 -0.06 39.68 -7.27
C SER A 5 1.19 38.78 -7.30
N LEU A 6 2.25 39.21 -7.98
CA LEU A 6 3.55 38.52 -7.95
C LEU A 6 4.05 38.32 -6.50
N LEU A 7 3.66 39.23 -5.60
CA LEU A 7 3.95 39.18 -4.17
C LEU A 7 3.25 37.98 -3.48
N THR A 8 1.99 37.72 -3.82
CA THR A 8 1.24 36.54 -3.35
C THR A 8 1.94 35.25 -3.78
N GLY A 9 2.49 35.21 -4.99
CA GLY A 9 3.25 34.06 -5.49
C GLY A 9 4.54 33.80 -4.68
N LYS A 10 5.32 34.86 -4.40
CA LYS A 10 6.57 34.75 -3.61
C LYS A 10 6.31 34.29 -2.17
N TRP A 11 5.30 34.85 -1.50
CA TRP A 11 4.92 34.44 -0.16
C TRP A 11 4.48 32.97 -0.13
N LEU A 12 3.60 32.59 -1.07
CA LEU A 12 3.07 31.23 -1.15
C LEU A 12 4.19 30.21 -1.40
N TYR A 13 5.13 30.52 -2.28
CA TYR A 13 6.32 29.68 -2.50
C TYR A 13 7.11 29.44 -1.21
N ARG A 14 7.43 30.51 -0.47
CA ARG A 14 8.17 30.42 0.80
C ARG A 14 7.40 29.61 1.86
N ALA A 15 6.10 29.88 2.00
CA ALA A 15 5.25 29.18 2.95
C ALA A 15 5.19 27.67 2.66
N ILE A 16 5.00 27.28 1.39
CA ILE A 16 4.95 25.86 1.02
C ILE A 16 6.32 25.20 1.25
N LEU A 17 7.43 25.87 0.93
CA LEU A 17 8.76 25.33 1.21
C LEU A 17 9.02 25.14 2.71
N GLN A 18 8.60 26.08 3.55
CA GLN A 18 8.71 25.97 5.00
C GLN A 18 7.92 24.76 5.51
N GLN A 19 6.67 24.62 5.07
CA GLN A 19 5.82 23.50 5.47
C GLN A 19 6.34 22.15 4.96
N ALA A 20 6.90 22.11 3.74
CA ALA A 20 7.51 20.89 3.20
C ALA A 20 8.74 20.44 4.01
N LYS A 21 9.54 21.38 4.53
CA LYS A 21 10.72 21.09 5.37
C LYS A 21 10.36 20.56 6.77
N GLN A 22 9.14 20.79 7.24
CA GLN A 22 8.68 20.34 8.56
C GLN A 22 8.20 18.87 8.56
N LEU A 23 8.13 18.23 7.39
CA LEU A 23 7.71 16.82 7.31
C LEU A 23 8.75 15.90 7.95
N PRO A 24 8.32 14.83 8.63
CA PRO A 24 9.22 13.96 9.41
C PRO A 24 10.10 13.03 8.55
N ASP A 25 9.75 12.76 7.29
CA ASP A 25 10.49 11.85 6.41
C ASP A 25 11.32 12.61 5.37
N THR A 26 12.63 12.39 5.33
CA THR A 26 13.50 13.10 4.39
C THR A 26 13.19 12.77 2.91
N HIS A 27 12.72 11.56 2.59
CA HIS A 27 12.34 11.25 1.20
C HIS A 27 11.09 12.04 0.77
N VAL A 28 10.13 12.19 1.69
CA VAL A 28 8.93 12.98 1.46
C VAL A 28 9.30 14.46 1.34
N THR A 29 10.16 14.99 2.22
CA THR A 29 10.63 16.38 2.13
C THR A 29 11.27 16.63 0.78
N ASP A 30 12.19 15.76 0.34
CA ASP A 30 12.93 15.93 -0.91
C ASP A 30 12.01 15.88 -2.13
N HIS A 31 11.08 14.92 -2.14
CA HIS A 31 10.06 14.82 -3.18
C HIS A 31 9.25 16.12 -3.30
N TYR A 32 8.72 16.64 -2.19
CA TYR A 32 7.92 17.88 -2.23
C TYR A 32 8.78 19.10 -2.55
N LEU A 33 10.00 19.21 -2.04
CA LEU A 33 10.90 20.30 -2.38
C LEU A 33 11.21 20.33 -3.88
N HIS A 34 11.47 19.17 -4.48
CA HIS A 34 11.67 19.05 -5.94
C HIS A 34 10.39 19.40 -6.71
N LEU A 35 9.23 18.88 -6.29
CA LEU A 35 7.94 19.18 -6.90
C LEU A 35 7.62 20.67 -6.86
N ILE A 36 7.78 21.33 -5.71
CA ILE A 36 7.51 22.76 -5.55
C ILE A 36 8.46 23.58 -6.40
N ARG A 37 9.76 23.28 -6.39
CA ARG A 37 10.75 24.00 -7.20
C ARG A 37 10.46 23.85 -8.69
N SER A 38 10.18 22.64 -9.17
CA SER A 38 9.85 22.40 -10.57
C SER A 38 8.53 23.05 -10.98
N ASP A 39 7.51 23.00 -10.12
CA ASP A 39 6.23 23.65 -10.38
C ASP A 39 6.34 25.17 -10.40
N PHE A 40 7.10 25.81 -9.51
CA PHE A 40 7.27 27.27 -9.48
C PHE A 40 8.25 27.80 -10.54
N ARG A 41 9.20 26.98 -11.02
CA ARG A 41 10.10 27.34 -12.14
C ARG A 41 9.37 27.43 -13.49
N LYS A 42 8.23 26.76 -13.66
CA LYS A 42 7.44 26.86 -14.89
C LYS A 42 7.01 28.32 -15.11
N PRO A 43 7.10 28.86 -16.34
CA PRO A 43 6.64 30.22 -16.61
C PRO A 43 5.18 30.39 -16.22
N LEU A 44 4.80 31.57 -15.76
CA LEU A 44 3.39 31.88 -15.50
C LEU A 44 2.63 31.78 -16.83
N PRO A 45 1.46 31.13 -16.86
CA PRO A 45 0.64 31.12 -18.06
C PRO A 45 0.21 32.55 -18.40
N LEU A 46 0.16 32.89 -19.68
CA LEU A 46 -0.35 34.16 -20.18
C LEU A 46 -1.82 34.36 -19.77
N ASP A 47 -2.58 33.26 -19.75
CA ASP A 47 -3.98 33.25 -19.35
C ASP A 47 -4.15 33.52 -17.85
N ARG A 48 -4.85 34.62 -17.52
CA ARG A 48 -5.17 35.01 -16.14
C ARG A 48 -5.93 33.93 -15.37
N SER A 49 -6.84 33.20 -16.04
CA SER A 49 -7.59 32.09 -15.45
C SER A 49 -6.67 30.95 -15.02
N ARG A 50 -5.75 30.53 -15.89
CA ARG A 50 -4.76 29.48 -15.59
C ARG A 50 -3.78 29.92 -14.50
N ALA A 51 -3.42 31.21 -14.45
CA ALA A 51 -2.58 31.76 -13.39
C ALA A 51 -3.29 31.68 -12.03
N TYR A 52 -4.59 31.98 -11.99
CA TYR A 52 -5.42 31.81 -10.80
C TYR A 52 -5.56 30.34 -10.39
N ASP A 53 -5.79 29.42 -11.33
CA ASP A 53 -5.88 27.99 -11.02
C ASP A 53 -4.58 27.47 -10.39
N ARG A 54 -3.43 27.96 -10.86
CA ARG A 54 -2.12 27.61 -10.29
C ARG A 54 -1.96 28.13 -8.86
N THR A 55 -2.41 29.35 -8.55
CA THR A 55 -2.37 29.86 -7.16
C THR A 55 -3.33 29.08 -6.26
N VAL A 56 -4.52 28.72 -6.75
CA VAL A 56 -5.49 27.88 -6.03
C VAL A 56 -4.90 26.48 -5.77
N GLN A 57 -4.24 25.88 -6.75
CA GLN A 57 -3.56 24.58 -6.59
C GLN A 57 -2.43 24.67 -5.55
N ALA A 58 -1.61 25.71 -5.60
CA ALA A 58 -0.54 25.94 -4.62
C ALA A 58 -1.10 26.18 -3.20
N GLN A 59 -2.21 26.92 -3.04
CA GLN A 59 -2.90 27.06 -1.75
C GLN A 59 -3.51 25.74 -1.26
N LYS A 60 -4.04 24.90 -2.15
CA LYS A 60 -4.51 23.55 -1.80
C LYS A 60 -3.35 22.67 -1.33
N LEU A 61 -2.18 22.78 -1.96
CA LEU A 61 -0.97 22.08 -1.53
C LEU A 61 -0.52 22.58 -0.16
N LEU A 62 -0.47 23.90 0.07
CA LEU A 62 -0.12 24.49 1.36
C LEU A 62 -1.01 23.93 2.48
N ARG A 63 -2.34 23.99 2.30
CA ARG A 63 -3.30 23.46 3.29
C ARG A 63 -3.12 21.97 3.55
N ARG A 64 -2.76 21.19 2.53
CA ARG A 64 -2.47 19.76 2.69
C ARG A 64 -1.22 19.52 3.51
N LEU A 65 -0.14 20.27 3.25
CA LEU A 65 1.11 20.15 3.99
C LEU A 65 0.97 20.60 5.44
N MET A 66 0.31 21.75 5.67
CA MET A 66 -0.04 22.20 7.03
C MET A 66 -0.83 21.12 7.76
N ALA A 67 -1.89 20.59 7.13
CA ALA A 67 -2.69 19.54 7.75
C ALA A 67 -1.89 18.26 8.03
N ALA A 68 -0.92 17.91 7.19
CA ALA A 68 -0.05 16.77 7.44
C ALA A 68 0.89 17.02 8.64
N ASN A 69 1.46 18.22 8.75
CA ASN A 69 2.30 18.63 9.88
C ASN A 69 1.51 18.71 11.19
N ASP A 70 0.23 19.11 11.11
CA ASP A 70 -0.70 19.17 12.25
C ASP A 70 -1.18 17.78 12.73
N GLY A 71 -0.81 16.69 12.04
CA GLY A 71 -1.19 15.34 12.44
C GLY A 71 -2.46 14.78 11.81
N HIS A 72 -3.02 15.40 10.77
CA HIS A 72 -4.21 14.87 10.10
C HIS A 72 -3.90 13.60 9.30
N LEU A 73 -4.48 12.48 9.73
CA LEU A 73 -4.25 11.13 9.18
C LEU A 73 -4.37 11.07 7.65
N HIS A 74 -5.49 11.53 7.08
CA HIS A 74 -5.69 11.49 5.63
C HIS A 74 -4.76 12.41 4.84
N ALA A 75 -4.30 13.51 5.45
CA ALA A 75 -3.33 14.40 4.82
C ALA A 75 -1.96 13.72 4.74
N ILE A 76 -1.54 13.06 5.82
CA ILE A 76 -0.28 12.32 5.92
C ILE A 76 -0.28 11.15 4.94
N GLU A 77 -1.32 10.33 4.92
CA GLU A 77 -1.45 9.22 3.98
C GLU A 77 -1.39 9.70 2.53
N ARG A 78 -2.10 10.78 2.20
CA ARG A 78 -2.04 11.37 0.85
C ARG A 78 -0.65 11.91 0.52
N VAL A 79 0.05 12.50 1.49
CA VAL A 79 1.40 13.05 1.33
C VAL A 79 2.40 11.92 1.05
N LEU A 80 2.34 10.85 1.85
CA LEU A 80 3.15 9.65 1.70
C LEU A 80 2.86 8.92 0.37
N ASP A 81 1.59 8.67 0.06
CA ASP A 81 1.19 8.00 -1.18
C ASP A 81 1.67 8.74 -2.42
N GLN A 82 1.67 10.08 -2.39
CA GLN A 82 2.17 10.88 -3.50
C GLN A 82 3.70 10.81 -3.58
N ALA A 83 4.41 10.90 -2.45
CA ALA A 83 5.88 10.85 -2.42
C ALA A 83 6.43 9.49 -2.86
N TYR A 84 5.81 8.40 -2.43
CA TYR A 84 6.12 7.04 -2.85
C TYR A 84 5.46 6.66 -4.19
N GLN A 85 4.95 7.64 -4.92
CA GLN A 85 4.40 7.49 -6.28
C GLN A 85 3.23 6.50 -6.39
N ARG A 86 2.57 6.13 -5.28
CA ARG A 86 1.39 5.25 -5.29
C ARG A 86 0.16 5.95 -5.87
N LYS A 87 0.09 7.27 -5.72
CA LYS A 87 -0.99 8.12 -6.25
C LYS A 87 -0.45 9.20 -7.20
N GLY A 88 -1.32 9.69 -8.08
CA GLY A 88 -1.01 10.79 -9.00
C GLY A 88 -0.21 10.33 -10.23
N LYS A 89 0.57 11.24 -10.83
CA LYS A 89 1.26 11.01 -12.10
C LYS A 89 2.31 9.90 -12.02
N GLY A 90 3.04 9.81 -10.90
CA GLY A 90 4.04 8.75 -10.68
C GLY A 90 3.43 7.35 -10.52
N SER A 91 2.13 7.24 -10.23
CA SER A 91 1.49 5.92 -10.14
C SER A 91 1.44 5.19 -11.47
N HIS A 92 1.40 5.94 -12.57
CA HIS A 92 1.50 5.37 -13.90
C HIS A 92 2.91 4.88 -14.18
N THR A 93 3.95 5.61 -13.75
CA THR A 93 5.35 5.21 -14.00
C THR A 93 5.71 3.91 -13.29
N LEU A 94 5.13 3.65 -12.11
CA LEU A 94 5.31 2.37 -11.41
C LEU A 94 4.57 1.20 -12.09
N LEU A 95 3.40 1.46 -12.71
CA LEU A 95 2.62 0.40 -13.36
C LEU A 95 2.99 0.17 -14.82
N GLU A 96 3.56 1.17 -15.49
CA GLU A 96 3.83 1.12 -16.94
C GLU A 96 4.69 -0.08 -17.36
N PRO A 97 5.74 -0.50 -16.61
CA PRO A 97 6.50 -1.71 -16.95
C PRO A 97 5.63 -2.96 -17.08
N PHE A 98 4.56 -3.05 -16.28
CA PHE A 98 3.61 -4.17 -16.31
C PHE A 98 2.59 -4.05 -17.46
N LEU A 99 2.29 -2.82 -17.89
CA LEU A 99 1.32 -2.54 -18.96
C LEU A 99 1.96 -2.55 -20.35
N SER A 100 3.24 -2.22 -20.47
CA SER A 100 3.94 -2.05 -21.75
C SER A 100 3.89 -3.32 -22.60
N SER A 101 4.22 -4.48 -22.02
CA SER A 101 4.18 -5.78 -22.69
C SER A 101 2.77 -6.16 -23.17
N SER A 102 1.75 -5.84 -22.36
CA SER A 102 0.36 -6.06 -22.71
C SER A 102 -0.14 -5.16 -23.85
N ARG A 103 0.35 -3.92 -23.92
CA ARG A 103 -0.03 -2.98 -24.99
C ARG A 103 0.57 -3.37 -26.33
N GLN A 104 1.80 -3.88 -26.34
CA GLN A 104 2.51 -4.29 -27.56
C GLN A 104 1.90 -5.55 -28.19
N THR A 105 1.64 -6.57 -27.37
CA THR A 105 1.18 -7.88 -27.88
C THR A 105 -0.29 -7.91 -28.27
N ASN A 106 -1.06 -6.83 -28.04
CA ASN A 106 -2.53 -6.80 -28.07
C ASN A 106 -3.21 -7.86 -27.18
N LEU A 107 -2.42 -8.69 -26.51
CA LEU A 107 -2.83 -9.71 -25.57
C LEU A 107 -2.73 -9.08 -24.18
N PHE A 108 -3.86 -9.06 -23.49
CA PHE A 108 -3.93 -8.44 -22.19
C PHE A 108 -3.20 -9.23 -21.08
N ASN A 109 -2.57 -10.37 -21.41
CA ASN A 109 -2.11 -11.38 -20.46
C ASN A 109 -0.57 -11.49 -20.34
N SER A 110 0.14 -10.43 -19.93
CA SER A 110 1.53 -10.64 -19.48
C SER A 110 1.52 -11.40 -18.14
N PRO A 111 2.44 -12.35 -17.89
CA PRO A 111 2.44 -13.15 -16.65
C PRO A 111 2.49 -12.28 -15.38
N SER A 112 3.28 -11.22 -15.41
CA SER A 112 3.38 -10.25 -14.31
C SER A 112 2.07 -9.52 -14.03
N LEU A 113 1.45 -8.94 -15.06
CA LEU A 113 0.18 -8.22 -14.91
C LEU A 113 -0.96 -9.17 -14.52
N ARG A 114 -0.95 -10.40 -15.04
CA ARG A 114 -1.91 -11.45 -14.68
C ARG A 114 -1.81 -11.77 -13.19
N SER A 115 -0.60 -11.98 -12.67
CA SER A 115 -0.38 -12.24 -11.24
C SER A 115 -0.88 -11.09 -10.35
N LEU A 116 -0.67 -9.84 -10.76
CA LEU A 116 -1.14 -8.64 -10.06
C LEU A 116 -2.68 -8.50 -10.09
N LEU A 117 -3.32 -8.91 -11.18
CA LEU A 117 -4.78 -8.84 -11.29
C LEU A 117 -5.46 -9.96 -10.49
N THR A 118 -4.91 -11.17 -10.52
CA THR A 118 -5.52 -12.30 -9.83
C THR A 118 -5.21 -12.34 -8.34
N SER A 119 -4.13 -11.68 -7.89
CA SER A 119 -3.78 -11.65 -6.47
C SER A 119 -4.74 -10.75 -5.67
N PRO A 120 -5.27 -11.24 -4.53
CA PRO A 120 -6.12 -10.44 -3.66
C PRO A 120 -5.35 -9.30 -2.97
N LEU A 121 -4.02 -9.43 -2.84
CA LEU A 121 -3.18 -8.45 -2.14
C LEU A 121 -3.02 -7.15 -2.93
N SER A 122 -2.94 -7.27 -4.25
CA SER A 122 -2.73 -6.15 -5.17
C SER A 122 -4.03 -5.58 -5.73
N HIS A 123 -5.18 -6.16 -5.45
CA HIS A 123 -6.45 -5.71 -6.00
C HIS A 123 -7.30 -4.99 -4.95
N THR A 124 -7.81 -3.80 -5.26
CA THR A 124 -8.63 -3.01 -4.30
C THR A 124 -10.06 -3.51 -4.15
N SER A 125 -10.57 -4.27 -5.12
CA SER A 125 -11.92 -4.85 -5.15
C SER A 125 -11.84 -6.36 -5.25
N ARG A 126 -12.93 -7.03 -5.64
CA ARG A 126 -12.93 -8.47 -5.96
C ARG A 126 -11.97 -8.73 -7.13
N ASN A 127 -10.96 -9.57 -6.90
CA ASN A 127 -9.99 -10.00 -7.89
C ASN A 127 -10.66 -10.86 -8.98
N PRO A 128 -10.40 -10.60 -10.27
CA PRO A 128 -10.90 -11.43 -11.35
C PRO A 128 -10.29 -12.84 -11.33
N THR A 129 -11.10 -13.84 -11.69
CA THR A 129 -10.60 -15.20 -11.93
C THR A 129 -9.83 -15.26 -13.25
N LEU A 130 -8.88 -16.19 -13.39
CA LEU A 130 -8.13 -16.40 -14.64
C LEU A 130 -9.04 -16.54 -15.87
N LYS A 131 -10.16 -17.26 -15.73
CA LYS A 131 -11.19 -17.40 -16.77
C LYS A 131 -11.83 -16.05 -17.16
N GLN A 132 -12.07 -15.17 -16.18
CA GLN A 132 -12.67 -13.85 -16.40
C GLN A 132 -11.71 -12.87 -17.08
N LEU A 133 -10.40 -13.13 -17.05
CA LEU A 133 -9.43 -12.34 -17.82
C LEU A 133 -9.50 -12.70 -19.31
N ASP A 134 -9.72 -13.98 -19.62
CA ASP A 134 -9.82 -14.47 -20.99
C ASP A 134 -11.22 -14.18 -21.59
N THR A 135 -12.28 -14.44 -20.82
CA THR A 135 -13.68 -14.19 -21.15
C THR A 135 -14.32 -13.26 -20.12
N PRO A 136 -14.28 -11.93 -20.33
CA PRO A 136 -14.79 -11.00 -19.34
C PRO A 136 -16.32 -11.15 -19.18
N PRO A 137 -16.85 -11.00 -17.95
CA PRO A 137 -18.28 -11.15 -17.69
C PRO A 137 -19.13 -10.08 -18.39
N THR A 138 -18.52 -8.98 -18.84
CA THR A 138 -19.18 -7.95 -19.64
C THR A 138 -19.36 -8.33 -21.11
N LEU A 139 -18.80 -9.46 -21.54
CA LEU A 139 -18.90 -9.94 -22.91
C LEU A 139 -20.22 -10.71 -23.09
N PRO A 140 -21.11 -10.28 -23.99
CA PRO A 140 -22.37 -10.98 -24.24
C PRO A 140 -22.10 -12.34 -24.91
N PRO A 141 -22.99 -13.33 -24.74
CA PRO A 141 -22.78 -14.66 -25.31
C PRO A 141 -22.71 -14.64 -26.83
N ARG A 142 -23.40 -13.70 -27.50
CA ARG A 142 -23.25 -13.37 -28.94
C ARG A 142 -21.81 -13.17 -29.43
N ALA A 143 -20.85 -12.88 -28.55
CA ALA A 143 -19.44 -12.78 -28.92
C ALA A 143 -18.81 -14.13 -29.29
N PHE A 144 -19.42 -15.25 -28.88
CA PHE A 144 -18.97 -16.58 -29.22
C PHE A 144 -19.75 -17.09 -30.45
N PRO A 145 -19.08 -17.47 -31.55
CA PRO A 145 -19.75 -17.85 -32.80
C PRO A 145 -20.62 -19.11 -32.65
N HIS A 146 -20.33 -19.95 -31.65
CA HIS A 146 -21.09 -21.17 -31.37
C HIS A 146 -22.30 -20.96 -30.45
N SER A 147 -22.50 -19.75 -29.91
CA SER A 147 -23.64 -19.46 -29.05
C SER A 147 -24.94 -19.38 -29.85
N GLU A 148 -26.07 -19.75 -29.22
CA GLU A 148 -27.40 -19.64 -29.82
C GLU A 148 -27.74 -18.20 -30.20
N GLU A 149 -27.38 -17.23 -29.37
CA GLU A 149 -27.56 -15.82 -29.68
C GLU A 149 -26.80 -15.37 -30.93
N ALA A 150 -25.57 -15.88 -31.15
CA ALA A 150 -24.83 -15.60 -32.37
C ALA A 150 -25.46 -16.27 -33.59
N ARG A 151 -26.12 -17.42 -33.43
CA ARG A 151 -26.88 -18.07 -34.52
C ARG A 151 -28.16 -17.30 -34.85
N LEU A 152 -28.87 -16.79 -33.84
CA LEU A 152 -30.12 -16.06 -34.00
C LEU A 152 -29.92 -14.63 -34.52
N LEU A 153 -28.94 -13.89 -33.97
CA LEU A 153 -28.74 -12.46 -34.24
C LEU A 153 -27.50 -12.18 -35.11
N GLY A 154 -26.74 -13.22 -35.49
CA GLY A 154 -25.43 -13.12 -36.12
C GLY A 154 -24.30 -12.84 -35.11
N PRO A 155 -23.03 -13.20 -35.39
CA PRO A 155 -21.91 -12.98 -34.47
C PRO A 155 -21.60 -11.48 -34.27
N LEU A 156 -21.01 -11.13 -33.13
CA LEU A 156 -20.53 -9.76 -32.90
C LEU A 156 -19.30 -9.43 -33.75
N ILE A 157 -19.24 -8.18 -34.23
CA ILE A 157 -18.10 -7.63 -34.96
C ILE A 157 -16.83 -7.74 -34.08
N PRO A 158 -15.69 -8.25 -34.61
CA PRO A 158 -14.45 -8.44 -33.84
C PRO A 158 -13.95 -7.17 -33.13
N GLN A 159 -14.13 -6.01 -33.77
CA GLN A 159 -13.77 -4.71 -33.19
C GLN A 159 -14.57 -4.41 -31.91
N ARG A 160 -15.85 -4.76 -31.88
CA ARG A 160 -16.71 -4.57 -30.71
C ARG A 160 -16.32 -5.51 -29.59
N VAL A 161 -15.97 -6.76 -29.90
CA VAL A 161 -15.41 -7.73 -28.93
C VAL A 161 -14.10 -7.18 -28.34
N LYS A 162 -13.18 -6.70 -29.19
CA LYS A 162 -11.91 -6.08 -28.75
C LYS A 162 -12.16 -4.86 -27.85
N ALA A 163 -13.12 -4.00 -28.22
CA ALA A 163 -13.46 -2.82 -27.43
C ALA A 163 -14.04 -3.17 -26.05
N ILE A 164 -14.95 -4.17 -25.97
CA ILE A 164 -15.51 -4.64 -24.69
C ILE A 164 -14.40 -5.19 -23.80
N ARG A 165 -13.52 -6.04 -24.34
CA ARG A 165 -12.36 -6.58 -23.61
C ARG A 165 -11.45 -5.47 -23.09
N LYS A 166 -11.11 -4.50 -23.95
CA LYS A 166 -10.26 -3.35 -23.57
C LYS A 166 -10.91 -2.50 -22.45
N ARG A 167 -12.22 -2.26 -22.51
CA ARG A 167 -12.96 -1.53 -21.46
C ARG A 167 -12.91 -2.28 -20.13
N TYR A 168 -13.18 -3.58 -20.15
CA TYR A 168 -13.07 -4.42 -18.96
C TYR A 168 -11.65 -4.35 -18.39
N TRP A 169 -10.63 -4.52 -19.23
CA TRP A 169 -9.23 -4.47 -18.81
C TRP A 169 -8.82 -3.14 -18.18
N ASN A 170 -9.18 -2.03 -18.82
CA ASN A 170 -8.93 -0.69 -18.29
C ASN A 170 -9.62 -0.48 -16.93
N SER A 171 -10.82 -1.04 -16.76
CA SER A 171 -11.53 -1.00 -15.48
C SER A 171 -10.84 -1.80 -14.38
N GLN A 172 -10.19 -2.93 -14.71
CA GLN A 172 -9.47 -3.76 -13.73
C GLN A 172 -8.09 -3.19 -13.41
N THR A 173 -7.34 -2.71 -14.42
CA THR A 173 -6.01 -2.10 -14.20
C THR A 173 -6.06 -0.82 -13.35
N GLY A 174 -7.15 -0.07 -13.41
CA GLY A 174 -7.41 1.06 -12.51
C GLY A 174 -7.59 0.67 -11.04
N LYS A 175 -7.97 -0.59 -10.75
CA LYS A 175 -8.21 -1.12 -9.40
C LYS A 175 -6.97 -1.78 -8.77
N ILE A 176 -5.89 -1.93 -9.54
CA ILE A 176 -4.63 -2.50 -9.06
C ILE A 176 -3.91 -1.50 -8.15
N LYS A 177 -3.58 -1.90 -6.93
CA LYS A 177 -2.63 -1.25 -6.02
C LYS A 177 -1.25 -1.30 -6.68
N LYS A 178 -0.60 -0.14 -6.82
CA LYS A 178 0.68 -0.05 -7.54
C LYS A 178 1.78 -0.76 -6.75
N PRO A 179 2.58 -1.63 -7.40
CA PRO A 179 3.66 -2.30 -6.71
C PRO A 179 4.76 -1.31 -6.32
N LEU A 180 5.30 -1.47 -5.12
CA LEU A 180 6.37 -0.61 -4.61
C LEU A 180 7.73 -1.02 -5.16
N SER A 181 7.97 -2.33 -5.23
CA SER A 181 9.21 -2.91 -5.71
C SER A 181 8.96 -4.22 -6.45
N VAL A 182 9.90 -4.55 -7.33
CA VAL A 182 10.03 -5.86 -7.95
C VAL A 182 11.28 -6.49 -7.36
N LEU A 183 11.18 -7.74 -6.90
CA LEU A 183 12.30 -8.48 -6.35
C LEU A 183 12.51 -9.72 -7.23
N VAL A 184 13.70 -9.85 -7.79
CA VAL A 184 14.09 -11.09 -8.48
C VAL A 184 14.74 -11.99 -7.44
N VAL A 185 14.06 -13.09 -7.09
CA VAL A 185 14.57 -14.10 -6.17
C VAL A 185 15.17 -15.20 -7.03
N GLN A 186 16.49 -15.31 -6.99
CA GLN A 186 17.22 -16.46 -7.50
C GLN A 186 17.54 -17.33 -6.29
N GLU A 187 17.06 -18.57 -6.27
CA GLU A 187 17.49 -19.54 -5.27
C GLU A 187 18.98 -19.81 -5.53
N SER A 188 19.86 -19.24 -4.70
CA SER A 188 21.29 -19.55 -4.68
C SER A 188 21.60 -20.11 -3.30
N GLU A 189 22.19 -21.30 -3.19
CA GLU A 189 23.61 -21.37 -2.84
C GLU A 189 24.36 -22.63 -3.30
N GLN A 190 23.73 -23.64 -3.93
CA GLN A 190 24.39 -24.94 -4.13
C GLN A 190 24.52 -25.45 -5.58
N GLU A 191 23.86 -24.86 -6.56
CA GLU A 191 23.93 -25.34 -7.95
C GLU A 191 24.69 -24.33 -8.83
N GLY A 192 25.61 -24.87 -9.64
CA GLY A 192 26.73 -24.17 -10.28
C GLY A 192 26.39 -22.90 -11.05
N GLU A 193 27.39 -22.02 -11.17
CA GLU A 193 27.29 -20.70 -11.81
C GLU A 193 26.76 -20.75 -13.26
N GLU A 194 26.88 -21.89 -13.93
CA GLU A 194 26.46 -22.11 -15.33
C GLU A 194 24.92 -22.23 -15.50
N GLU A 195 24.16 -22.55 -14.44
CA GLU A 195 22.71 -22.74 -14.54
C GLU A 195 21.87 -21.52 -14.16
N ARG A 196 22.50 -20.43 -13.69
CA ARG A 196 21.78 -19.22 -13.31
C ARG A 196 21.24 -18.52 -14.55
N MET A 197 19.91 -18.52 -14.73
CA MET A 197 19.29 -17.64 -15.73
C MET A 197 19.70 -16.21 -15.41
N LYS A 198 20.18 -15.48 -16.43
CA LYS A 198 20.49 -14.06 -16.26
C LYS A 198 19.22 -13.37 -15.78
N ARG A 199 19.35 -12.46 -14.83
CA ARG A 199 18.23 -11.70 -14.25
C ARG A 199 17.36 -11.06 -15.34
N GLU A 200 17.98 -10.57 -16.40
CA GLU A 200 17.32 -10.00 -17.57
C GLU A 200 16.42 -11.01 -18.29
N ASP A 201 16.84 -12.28 -18.41
CA ASP A 201 16.06 -13.33 -19.06
C ASP A 201 14.80 -13.67 -18.24
N LEU A 202 14.91 -13.67 -16.90
CA LEU A 202 13.75 -13.85 -16.02
C LEU A 202 12.73 -12.71 -16.21
N LEU A 203 13.21 -11.47 -16.21
CA LEU A 203 12.35 -10.30 -16.41
C LEU A 203 11.71 -10.29 -17.81
N LYS A 204 12.46 -10.70 -18.84
CA LYS A 204 11.98 -10.82 -20.22
C LYS A 204 10.87 -11.87 -20.33
N LYS A 205 11.05 -13.05 -19.75
CA LYS A 205 10.02 -14.12 -19.72
C LYS A 205 8.73 -13.67 -19.04
N VAL A 206 8.84 -12.83 -18.02
CA VAL A 206 7.70 -12.32 -17.25
C VAL A 206 7.03 -11.10 -17.92
N GLY A 207 7.60 -10.59 -19.01
CA GLY A 207 7.09 -9.43 -19.73
C GLY A 207 7.36 -8.10 -19.02
N LEU A 208 8.39 -8.05 -18.17
CA LEU A 208 8.92 -6.84 -17.54
C LEU A 208 10.14 -6.33 -18.32
N VAL A 209 10.03 -6.38 -19.65
CA VAL A 209 11.07 -5.89 -20.57
C VAL A 209 11.17 -4.38 -20.43
N GLY A 210 12.37 -3.87 -20.18
CA GLY A 210 12.61 -2.43 -19.98
C GLY A 210 12.24 -1.94 -18.58
N LEU A 211 12.02 -2.84 -17.62
CA LEU A 211 12.14 -2.47 -16.21
C LEU A 211 13.62 -2.18 -15.97
N GLY A 212 14.00 -0.92 -16.18
CA GLY A 212 15.39 -0.48 -16.05
C GLY A 212 15.90 -0.86 -14.67
N GLU A 213 17.18 -1.24 -14.60
CA GLU A 213 17.81 -1.58 -13.31
C GLU A 213 17.57 -0.49 -12.25
N GLU A 214 17.47 0.76 -12.69
CA GLU A 214 17.14 1.92 -11.89
C GLU A 214 15.78 1.79 -11.18
N LEU A 215 14.72 1.35 -11.85
CA LEU A 215 13.39 1.22 -11.24
C LEU A 215 13.38 0.13 -10.16
N GLU A 216 14.11 -0.96 -10.39
CA GLU A 216 14.26 -2.02 -9.39
C GLU A 216 15.09 -1.53 -8.19
N LYS A 217 16.23 -0.88 -8.45
CA LYS A 217 17.10 -0.29 -7.41
C LYS A 217 16.33 0.73 -6.58
N VAL A 218 15.66 1.69 -7.22
CA VAL A 218 14.83 2.72 -6.57
C VAL A 218 13.67 2.09 -5.79
N GLY A 219 12.99 1.09 -6.36
CA GLY A 219 11.93 0.36 -5.66
C GLY A 219 12.44 -0.34 -4.40
N ARG A 220 13.59 -1.01 -4.50
CA ARG A 220 14.23 -1.72 -3.39
C ARG A 220 14.71 -0.75 -2.30
N GLU A 221 15.31 0.37 -2.66
CA GLU A 221 15.72 1.42 -1.72
C GLU A 221 14.50 2.01 -0.97
N ARG A 222 13.40 2.27 -1.68
CA ARG A 222 12.15 2.74 -1.07
C ARG A 222 11.59 1.72 -0.08
N LEU A 223 11.59 0.44 -0.46
CA LEU A 223 11.16 -0.66 0.41
C LEU A 223 12.03 -0.72 1.68
N GLN A 224 13.34 -0.86 1.53
CA GLN A 224 14.28 -0.95 2.65
C GLN A 224 14.19 0.26 3.57
N ARG A 225 13.99 1.45 3.00
CA ARG A 225 13.79 2.67 3.76
C ARG A 225 12.52 2.61 4.60
N LEU A 226 11.40 2.21 4.01
CA LEU A 226 10.14 2.05 4.75
C LEU A 226 10.28 1.01 5.86
N GLU A 227 10.94 -0.12 5.58
CA GLU A 227 11.20 -1.16 6.57
C GLU A 227 12.05 -0.62 7.73
N ARG A 228 13.12 0.13 7.45
CA ARG A 228 13.93 0.82 8.48
C ARG A 228 13.11 1.80 9.31
N LEU A 229 12.19 2.54 8.70
CA LEU A 229 11.31 3.48 9.40
C LEU A 229 10.24 2.77 10.25
N THR A 230 9.87 1.54 9.90
CA THR A 230 8.95 0.72 10.71
C THR A 230 9.66 -0.03 11.84
N CYS A 231 10.93 -0.36 11.69
CA CYS A 231 11.70 -1.07 12.71
C CYS A 231 11.80 -0.26 14.02
N VAL A 232 11.45 -0.90 15.14
CA VAL A 232 11.65 -0.34 16.49
C VAL A 232 12.88 -1.01 17.11
N PRO A 233 13.94 -0.24 17.45
CA PRO A 233 15.08 -0.81 18.14
C PRO A 233 14.63 -1.36 19.50
N PRO A 234 15.18 -2.50 19.95
CA PRO A 234 14.71 -3.20 21.14
C PRO A 234 14.74 -2.33 22.41
N GLY A 235 15.65 -1.37 22.49
CA GLY A 235 15.76 -0.43 23.62
C GLY A 235 14.66 0.65 23.68
N GLU A 236 14.03 1.00 22.56
CA GLU A 236 12.94 2.00 22.51
C GLU A 236 11.55 1.37 22.64
N ARG A 237 11.48 0.03 22.65
CA ARG A 237 10.22 -0.66 22.93
C ARG A 237 9.76 -0.21 24.30
N PRO A 238 8.53 0.31 24.44
CA PRO A 238 8.03 0.72 25.75
C PRO A 238 8.19 -0.46 26.70
N ARG A 239 8.99 -0.26 27.76
CA ARG A 239 9.18 -1.30 28.78
C ARG A 239 7.80 -1.67 29.28
N ARG A 240 7.43 -2.95 29.19
CA ARG A 240 6.15 -3.46 29.71
C ARG A 240 5.92 -2.86 31.08
N SER A 241 4.77 -2.24 31.29
CA SER A 241 4.41 -1.65 32.58
C SER A 241 4.68 -2.67 33.69
N ARG A 242 5.49 -2.28 34.68
CA ARG A 242 5.92 -3.13 35.80
C ARG A 242 4.75 -3.82 36.52
N ARG A 243 3.53 -3.24 36.42
CA ARG A 243 2.27 -3.79 36.93
C ARG A 243 1.83 -5.12 36.30
N LEU A 244 2.33 -5.48 35.11
CA LEU A 244 2.06 -6.77 34.45
C LEU A 244 3.23 -7.76 34.60
N ARG A 245 4.25 -7.42 35.39
CA ARG A 245 5.39 -8.29 35.71
C ARG A 245 5.15 -9.12 36.98
N GLY A 246 3.89 -9.21 37.42
CA GLY A 246 3.48 -10.08 38.50
C GLY A 246 2.97 -11.40 37.93
N VAL A 247 3.49 -12.51 38.45
CA VAL A 247 2.97 -13.89 38.38
C VAL A 247 3.55 -14.81 37.28
N SER A 248 3.66 -14.44 36.00
CA SER A 248 4.01 -15.45 34.97
C SER A 248 5.51 -15.70 34.74
N SER A 249 6.40 -14.76 35.06
CA SER A 249 7.84 -14.97 34.89
C SER A 249 8.52 -15.74 36.04
N ALA A 250 7.78 -16.10 37.09
CA ALA A 250 8.30 -16.89 38.20
C ALA A 250 8.24 -18.42 37.95
N LEU A 251 7.58 -18.85 36.86
CA LEU A 251 7.39 -20.26 36.54
C LEU A 251 8.44 -20.83 35.55
N THR A 252 9.26 -19.99 34.92
CA THR A 252 10.28 -20.45 33.95
C THR A 252 11.72 -20.28 34.45
N SER A 253 11.92 -19.98 35.73
CA SER A 253 13.26 -19.84 36.33
C SER A 253 13.40 -20.58 37.66
N ARG A 254 12.67 -21.70 37.83
CA ARG A 254 12.69 -22.49 39.08
C ARG A 254 12.91 -23.99 38.83
N GLU A 255 13.99 -24.29 38.13
CA GLU A 255 14.86 -25.46 38.32
C GLU A 255 16.24 -24.79 38.24
N GLU A 256 17.04 -24.59 39.29
CA GLU A 256 17.42 -25.44 40.41
C GLU A 256 17.57 -24.58 41.69
N ASP A 257 17.88 -25.23 42.82
CA ASP A 257 18.24 -24.66 44.12
C ASP A 257 17.10 -24.25 45.07
N GLY A 258 16.58 -25.29 45.75
CA GLY A 258 16.89 -25.48 47.17
C GLY A 258 16.49 -24.41 48.19
N SER A 259 15.49 -24.76 49.00
CA SER A 259 15.37 -24.38 50.41
C SER A 259 15.12 -22.90 50.77
N SER A 260 13.87 -22.58 51.09
CA SER A 260 13.54 -22.09 52.44
C SER A 260 12.04 -21.87 52.59
N THR A 261 11.52 -22.44 53.67
CA THR A 261 10.19 -22.28 54.24
C THR A 261 10.02 -20.88 54.81
N TRP A 262 9.06 -20.11 54.31
CA TRP A 262 8.50 -18.97 55.02
C TRP A 262 6.98 -19.01 55.02
N THR A 263 6.46 -18.75 56.21
CA THR A 263 5.11 -18.97 56.70
C THR A 263 4.14 -17.88 56.26
N SER A 264 2.89 -18.29 56.22
CA SER A 264 1.67 -17.53 55.94
C SER A 264 1.38 -16.45 56.99
N SER A 265 1.00 -15.25 56.54
CA SER A 265 0.22 -14.32 57.35
C SER A 265 -0.77 -13.51 56.50
N THR A 266 -2.06 -13.83 56.68
CA THR A 266 -3.17 -12.90 56.96
C THR A 266 -3.31 -11.58 56.19
N GLY A 267 -4.40 -11.50 55.43
CA GLY A 267 -5.50 -10.56 55.69
C GLY A 267 -5.40 -9.16 55.10
N SER A 268 -6.33 -8.82 54.20
CA SER A 268 -7.27 -7.71 54.41
C SER A 268 -8.24 -7.57 53.24
N GLN A 269 -9.52 -7.69 53.58
CA GLN A 269 -10.66 -7.35 52.74
C GLN A 269 -10.73 -5.82 52.58
N LEU A 270 -11.05 -5.34 51.38
CA LEU A 270 -11.55 -3.98 51.19
C LEU A 270 -12.88 -4.02 50.47
N SER A 271 -13.84 -3.42 51.16
CA SER A 271 -15.26 -3.31 50.91
C SER A 271 -15.59 -2.34 49.78
N SER A 272 -16.62 -2.73 49.03
CA SER A 272 -17.48 -1.93 48.17
C SER A 272 -18.10 -0.72 48.87
N THR A 273 -18.18 0.42 48.19
CA THR A 273 -19.34 1.31 48.30
C THR A 273 -19.72 1.83 46.93
N ALA A 274 -20.95 1.46 46.53
CA ALA A 274 -21.66 1.98 45.37
C ALA A 274 -22.18 3.39 45.68
N LYS A 275 -22.26 4.25 44.66
CA LYS A 275 -23.04 5.48 44.73
C LYS A 275 -23.88 5.61 43.46
N GLU A 276 -25.18 5.40 43.68
CA GLU A 276 -26.33 5.82 42.84
C GLU A 276 -26.20 7.29 42.41
N LYS A 277 -26.46 7.60 41.14
CA LYS A 277 -27.77 7.91 40.53
C LYS A 277 -28.19 9.34 40.87
N ASP A 278 -28.15 10.22 39.88
CA ASP A 278 -29.06 11.36 39.82
C ASP A 278 -29.40 11.66 38.36
N GLU A 279 -30.70 11.58 38.10
CA GLU A 279 -31.39 11.98 36.88
C GLU A 279 -31.78 13.46 36.99
N GLY A 280 -31.97 14.11 35.84
CA GLY A 280 -32.88 15.24 35.73
C GLY A 280 -32.30 16.49 35.08
N GLY A 281 -33.01 17.02 34.11
CA GLY A 281 -32.85 18.42 33.70
C GLY A 281 -33.09 18.73 32.23
N ALA A 282 -34.34 18.60 31.78
CA ALA A 282 -34.83 19.27 30.58
C ALA A 282 -34.92 20.79 30.79
N GLY A 283 -34.68 21.61 29.75
CA GLY A 283 -35.17 22.99 29.76
C GLY A 283 -34.51 23.99 28.81
N ALA A 284 -35.37 24.61 27.97
CA ALA A 284 -35.29 25.95 27.37
C ALA A 284 -34.21 26.24 26.29
N LYS A 285 -34.54 26.50 25.01
CA LYS A 285 -35.21 27.70 24.41
C LYS A 285 -34.62 29.04 24.84
N THR A 286 -34.03 29.74 23.85
CA THR A 286 -33.93 31.22 23.61
C THR A 286 -32.64 31.45 22.81
N SER A 287 -32.45 32.40 21.90
CA SER A 287 -33.25 33.39 21.18
C SER A 287 -32.28 34.04 20.18
N ASN A 288 -32.76 34.41 18.99
CA ASN A 288 -32.01 35.14 17.96
C ASN A 288 -31.38 36.46 18.48
N PRO A 289 -30.23 36.88 17.94
CA PRO A 289 -29.92 38.30 17.82
C PRO A 289 -29.79 38.78 16.37
N LYS A 290 -30.69 39.71 16.06
CA LYS A 290 -30.54 40.98 15.32
C LYS A 290 -29.37 41.12 14.32
N LYS A 291 -29.77 41.36 13.07
CA LYS A 291 -28.96 41.91 11.97
C LYS A 291 -28.51 43.34 12.32
N ALA A 292 -27.20 43.56 12.36
CA ALA A 292 -26.59 44.90 12.27
C ALA A 292 -25.90 45.01 10.90
N SER A 293 -26.25 46.05 10.16
CA SER A 293 -25.68 46.41 8.86
C SER A 293 -24.24 46.91 9.03
N SER A 294 -23.27 46.05 8.76
CA SER A 294 -21.86 46.45 8.69
C SER A 294 -21.55 47.00 7.30
N THR A 295 -21.15 48.26 7.27
CA THR A 295 -20.46 48.90 6.14
C THR A 295 -19.23 48.08 5.77
N ARG A 296 -19.16 47.69 4.50
CA ARG A 296 -18.23 46.70 3.97
C ARG A 296 -16.95 47.40 3.50
N THR A 297 -16.01 47.63 4.42
CA THR A 297 -14.62 47.88 4.03
C THR A 297 -14.03 46.59 3.47
N MET A 298 -13.62 46.62 2.20
CA MET A 298 -12.97 45.51 1.50
C MET A 298 -11.52 45.37 2.01
N THR A 299 -11.37 44.93 3.25
CA THR A 299 -10.08 44.47 3.76
C THR A 299 -9.86 43.07 3.20
N THR A 300 -8.76 42.88 2.47
CA THR A 300 -8.33 41.61 1.88
C THR A 300 -7.95 40.63 3.00
N THR A 301 -8.94 40.06 3.68
CA THR A 301 -8.75 39.04 4.70
C THR A 301 -8.24 37.78 4.02
N ILE A 302 -7.02 37.38 4.39
CA ILE A 302 -6.50 36.03 4.15
C ILE A 302 -7.63 35.05 4.55
N PRO A 303 -8.14 34.20 3.65
CA PRO A 303 -9.28 33.34 3.96
C PRO A 303 -8.95 32.50 5.19
N ASN A 304 -9.80 32.60 6.22
CA ASN A 304 -9.69 31.93 7.51
C ASN A 304 -9.17 30.50 7.34
N LEU A 305 -7.92 30.29 7.78
CA LEU A 305 -7.25 28.99 7.84
C LEU A 305 -7.77 28.10 8.98
N SER A 306 -8.96 28.40 9.54
CA SER A 306 -9.55 27.60 10.62
C SER A 306 -9.88 26.21 10.09
N LEU A 307 -8.99 25.26 10.34
CA LEU A 307 -9.20 23.84 10.04
C LEU A 307 -10.43 23.34 10.83
N PRO A 308 -11.26 22.46 10.25
CA PRO A 308 -12.42 21.90 10.94
C PRO A 308 -12.00 21.12 12.20
N LYS A 309 -12.88 21.11 13.21
CA LYS A 309 -12.73 20.45 14.53
C LYS A 309 -12.57 18.92 14.46
N TRP A 310 -11.53 18.42 13.82
CA TRP A 310 -11.15 17.02 13.90
C TRP A 310 -10.26 16.87 15.13
N SER A 311 -10.50 15.86 15.97
CA SER A 311 -9.67 15.53 17.13
C SER A 311 -8.25 15.24 16.67
N THR A 312 -7.36 16.23 16.74
CA THR A 312 -5.98 16.13 16.28
C THR A 312 -5.06 15.64 17.41
N PRO A 313 -4.13 14.70 17.14
CA PRO A 313 -2.94 14.64 17.95
C PRO A 313 -2.10 15.90 17.64
N LYS A 314 -2.06 16.86 18.57
CA LYS A 314 -1.31 18.13 18.41
C LYS A 314 0.19 17.96 18.11
N VAL A 315 0.73 16.75 18.23
CA VAL A 315 2.14 16.43 18.02
C VAL A 315 2.27 15.12 17.25
N LEU A 316 2.98 15.16 16.12
CA LEU A 316 3.38 13.97 15.36
C LEU A 316 4.33 13.12 16.20
N ARG A 317 3.79 12.13 16.91
CA ARG A 317 4.61 11.17 17.67
C ARG A 317 5.30 10.20 16.70
N PRO A 318 6.56 9.82 16.93
CA PRO A 318 7.26 8.83 16.10
C PRO A 318 6.44 7.54 15.89
N ARG A 319 5.80 7.04 16.95
CA ARG A 319 4.91 5.87 16.89
C ARG A 319 3.74 6.03 15.92
N PHE A 320 3.14 7.22 15.85
CA PHE A 320 2.05 7.48 14.92
C PHE A 320 2.55 7.36 13.47
N MET A 321 3.71 7.94 13.18
CA MET A 321 4.35 7.85 11.86
C MET A 321 4.73 6.42 11.51
N ARG A 322 5.30 5.64 12.44
CA ARG A 322 5.60 4.20 12.24
C ARG A 322 4.37 3.43 11.76
N ARG A 323 3.24 3.58 12.45
CA ARG A 323 1.97 2.97 12.04
C ARG A 323 1.49 3.42 10.66
N ARG A 324 1.84 4.63 10.21
CA ARG A 324 1.52 5.10 8.86
C ARG A 324 2.45 4.46 7.81
N TYR A 325 3.71 4.24 8.13
CA TYR A 325 4.62 3.48 7.25
C TYR A 325 4.23 2.00 7.16
N GLU A 326 3.83 1.37 8.27
CA GLU A 326 3.27 0.01 8.30
C GLU A 326 2.04 -0.10 7.39
N ALA A 327 1.07 0.82 7.54
CA ALA A 327 -0.13 0.85 6.69
C ALA A 327 0.22 1.06 5.20
N LEU A 328 1.28 1.81 4.89
CA LEU A 328 1.77 1.97 3.52
C LEU A 328 2.32 0.65 2.98
N LEU A 329 3.13 -0.08 3.76
CA LEU A 329 3.66 -1.40 3.40
C LEU A 329 2.56 -2.45 3.25
N GLU A 330 1.49 -2.40 4.07
CA GLU A 330 0.31 -3.26 3.96
C GLU A 330 -0.44 -3.06 2.64
N ASP A 331 -0.53 -1.81 2.18
CA ASP A 331 -1.23 -1.51 0.93
C ASP A 331 -0.32 -1.56 -0.32
N ALA A 332 0.97 -1.83 -0.16
CA ALA A 332 1.94 -1.77 -1.25
C ALA A 332 2.44 -3.17 -1.63
N PRO A 333 1.86 -3.80 -2.67
CA PRO A 333 2.29 -5.12 -3.09
C PRO A 333 3.74 -5.10 -3.59
N ILE A 334 4.44 -6.21 -3.34
CA ILE A 334 5.79 -6.50 -3.82
C ILE A 334 5.68 -7.64 -4.82
N VAL A 335 6.25 -7.47 -6.01
CA VAL A 335 6.24 -8.50 -7.04
C VAL A 335 7.54 -9.29 -6.95
N THR A 336 7.48 -10.55 -6.56
CA THR A 336 8.62 -11.47 -6.54
C THR A 336 8.63 -12.33 -7.79
N VAL A 337 9.71 -12.30 -8.56
CA VAL A 337 9.94 -13.17 -9.71
C VAL A 337 10.89 -14.28 -9.28
N GLU A 338 10.42 -15.51 -9.37
CA GLU A 338 11.16 -16.72 -8.99
C GLU A 338 11.40 -17.56 -10.25
N GLY A 339 12.66 -17.91 -10.51
CA GLY A 339 13.02 -18.87 -11.56
C GLY A 339 13.29 -20.23 -10.93
N LYS A 340 12.51 -21.26 -11.27
CA LYS A 340 12.74 -22.62 -10.77
C LYS A 340 13.33 -23.49 -11.87
N ALA A 341 14.45 -24.17 -11.59
CA ALA A 341 14.98 -25.21 -12.45
C ALA A 341 14.00 -26.42 -12.45
N VAL A 342 13.72 -26.99 -13.62
CA VAL A 342 12.65 -27.99 -13.82
C VAL A 342 12.98 -29.36 -13.20
N GLY A 343 14.12 -29.52 -12.51
CA GLY A 343 14.58 -30.79 -11.93
C GLY A 343 14.22 -31.05 -10.46
N THR A 344 13.94 -30.02 -9.64
CA THR A 344 13.68 -30.23 -8.20
C THR A 344 12.22 -30.58 -7.97
N LYS A 345 11.91 -31.89 -8.00
CA LYS A 345 10.71 -32.45 -7.39
C LYS A 345 10.57 -31.85 -5.99
N ALA A 346 9.54 -31.03 -5.78
CA ALA A 346 9.18 -30.60 -4.45
C ALA A 346 8.92 -31.87 -3.64
N GLY A 347 9.76 -32.13 -2.63
CA GLY A 347 9.53 -33.16 -1.64
C GLY A 347 8.26 -32.81 -0.89
N GLY A 348 7.11 -33.15 -1.47
CA GLY A 348 5.87 -33.23 -0.74
C GLY A 348 5.99 -34.44 0.17
N ASP A 349 5.95 -34.20 1.47
CA ASP A 349 5.66 -35.20 2.50
C ASP A 349 4.28 -35.81 2.23
N ALA A 350 4.21 -36.68 1.22
CA ALA A 350 3.07 -37.52 0.95
C ALA A 350 3.28 -38.80 1.74
N LYS A 351 2.54 -38.89 2.86
CA LYS A 351 2.27 -40.10 3.61
C LYS A 351 2.13 -41.29 2.66
N LYS A 352 3.02 -42.26 2.89
CA LYS A 352 3.18 -43.50 2.14
C LYS A 352 2.17 -44.50 2.69
N ASP A 353 0.96 -44.53 2.12
CA ASP A 353 0.10 -45.70 2.21
C ASP A 353 -0.04 -46.28 0.81
N GLY A 354 0.50 -47.49 0.66
CA GLY A 354 0.75 -48.12 -0.62
C GLY A 354 -0.50 -48.67 -1.27
N ASP A 355 -0.48 -48.71 -2.60
CA ASP A 355 -0.97 -49.89 -3.29
C ASP A 355 -0.22 -50.11 -4.60
N LYS A 356 -0.01 -51.38 -4.91
CA LYS A 356 0.91 -51.88 -5.94
C LYS A 356 0.25 -51.94 -7.32
N ASN A 357 1.13 -52.02 -8.33
CA ASN A 357 0.92 -52.51 -9.70
C ASN A 357 0.23 -51.59 -10.71
N LYS A 358 1.06 -50.93 -11.53
CA LYS A 358 0.93 -51.06 -13.00
C LYS A 358 2.24 -50.69 -13.70
N GLU A 359 2.91 -51.71 -14.24
CA GLU A 359 3.90 -51.53 -15.29
C GLU A 359 3.23 -50.87 -16.50
N LYS A 360 3.79 -49.74 -16.94
CA LYS A 360 3.54 -49.22 -18.27
C LYS A 360 4.85 -48.73 -18.86
N GLU A 361 5.18 -49.35 -19.98
CA GLU A 361 6.35 -49.15 -20.83
C GLU A 361 6.60 -47.66 -21.12
N LYS A 362 7.82 -47.24 -20.82
CA LYS A 362 8.34 -45.90 -21.06
C LYS A 362 8.97 -45.89 -22.45
N LYS A 363 8.25 -45.39 -23.45
CA LYS A 363 8.84 -45.00 -24.74
C LYS A 363 9.75 -43.80 -24.53
N THR A 364 11.04 -44.00 -24.70
CA THR A 364 12.08 -42.97 -24.84
C THR A 364 11.96 -42.36 -26.23
N SER A 365 11.42 -41.14 -26.32
CA SER A 365 11.58 -40.30 -27.50
C SER A 365 12.71 -39.30 -27.22
N ASP A 366 13.85 -39.54 -27.86
CA ASP A 366 14.98 -38.61 -27.90
C ASP A 366 14.62 -37.40 -28.78
N GLY A 367 14.06 -36.37 -28.15
CA GLY A 367 14.05 -35.01 -28.69
C GLY A 367 15.04 -34.16 -27.89
N PRO A 368 15.65 -33.10 -28.46
CA PRO A 368 16.55 -32.23 -27.73
C PRO A 368 15.77 -31.62 -26.55
N ALA A 369 16.05 -32.11 -25.35
CA ALA A 369 15.36 -31.76 -24.12
C ALA A 369 15.78 -30.36 -23.68
N GLY A 370 15.35 -29.33 -24.41
CA GLY A 370 15.25 -27.97 -23.91
C GLY A 370 14.19 -27.96 -22.81
N GLN A 371 14.55 -28.35 -21.58
CA GLN A 371 13.67 -28.23 -20.44
C GLN A 371 13.29 -26.76 -20.28
N GLU A 372 12.07 -26.40 -20.69
CA GLU A 372 11.56 -25.04 -20.56
C GLU A 372 11.49 -24.66 -19.07
N ARG A 373 12.53 -23.97 -18.60
CA ARG A 373 12.60 -23.50 -17.21
C ARG A 373 11.38 -22.65 -16.88
N GLN A 374 10.58 -23.09 -15.91
CA GLN A 374 9.36 -22.41 -15.49
C GLN A 374 9.69 -21.19 -14.62
N VAL A 375 9.09 -20.05 -14.95
CA VAL A 375 9.21 -18.81 -14.19
C VAL A 375 7.87 -18.50 -13.54
N TRP A 376 7.90 -18.22 -12.24
CA TRP A 376 6.73 -17.96 -11.43
C TRP A 376 6.76 -16.51 -10.96
N VAL A 377 5.60 -15.83 -11.04
CA VAL A 377 5.44 -14.49 -10.49
C VAL A 377 4.52 -14.60 -9.29
N LYS A 378 5.03 -14.24 -8.12
CA LYS A 378 4.27 -14.18 -6.88
C LYS A 378 4.12 -12.72 -6.46
N VAL A 379 2.96 -12.40 -5.91
CA VAL A 379 2.70 -11.10 -5.30
C VAL A 379 2.68 -11.33 -3.79
N ARG A 380 3.53 -10.62 -3.06
CA ARG A 380 3.65 -10.71 -1.60
C ARG A 380 3.51 -9.31 -0.98
N LEU A 381 3.31 -9.25 0.32
CA LEU A 381 3.47 -8.03 1.12
C LEU A 381 4.83 -8.06 1.81
N SER A 382 5.30 -6.91 2.31
CA SER A 382 6.49 -6.87 3.17
C SER A 382 6.23 -7.70 4.44
N GLU A 383 7.27 -8.32 4.99
CA GLU A 383 7.21 -9.04 6.27
C GLU A 383 6.88 -8.10 7.44
N PHE A 384 7.15 -6.80 7.27
CA PHE A 384 6.83 -5.75 8.23
C PHE A 384 5.40 -5.22 8.09
N ALA A 385 4.67 -5.60 7.05
CA ALA A 385 3.23 -5.34 6.96
C ALA A 385 2.52 -6.20 8.01
N LYS A 386 1.61 -5.63 8.81
CA LYS A 386 0.86 -6.44 9.78
C LYS A 386 0.00 -7.44 9.04
N SER A 387 0.45 -8.70 9.05
CA SER A 387 -0.34 -9.90 8.78
C SER A 387 -1.56 -9.69 7.89
N GLY A 388 -1.38 -9.66 6.57
CA GLY A 388 -2.47 -9.57 5.60
C GLY A 388 -3.42 -10.77 5.58
N ASN A 389 -3.27 -11.75 6.48
CA ASN A 389 -4.31 -12.74 6.74
C ASN A 389 -5.24 -12.13 7.80
N GLY A 390 -6.51 -11.89 7.50
CA GLY A 390 -7.51 -11.31 8.41
C GLY A 390 -7.81 -12.10 9.70
N ARG A 391 -6.91 -12.96 10.18
CA ARG A 391 -6.75 -13.27 11.59
C ARG A 391 -5.82 -12.21 12.13
N MET A 392 -6.20 -11.43 13.16
CA MET A 392 -5.26 -10.56 13.87
C MET A 392 -3.91 -11.28 13.99
N GLY A 393 -2.94 -10.96 13.14
CA GLY A 393 -1.59 -11.50 13.31
C GLY A 393 -1.21 -11.06 14.69
N LYS A 394 -0.77 -12.03 15.51
CA LYS A 394 -0.49 -11.88 16.94
C LYS A 394 -0.25 -10.42 17.21
N VAL A 395 -1.26 -9.74 17.76
CA VAL A 395 -1.19 -8.30 18.02
C VAL A 395 0.19 -8.11 18.62
N GLY A 396 1.07 -7.40 17.90
CA GLY A 396 2.48 -7.36 18.29
C GLY A 396 2.50 -6.99 19.76
N GLU A 397 3.39 -7.58 20.58
CA GLU A 397 3.32 -7.40 22.04
C GLU A 397 3.19 -5.93 22.47
N GLU A 398 3.71 -5.01 21.65
CA GLU A 398 3.51 -3.58 21.77
C GLU A 398 2.03 -3.15 21.56
N ASP A 399 1.36 -3.55 20.48
CA ASP A 399 -0.05 -3.19 20.24
C ASP A 399 -1.00 -3.85 21.27
N ALA A 400 -0.69 -5.04 21.79
CA ALA A 400 -1.47 -5.67 22.86
C ALA A 400 -1.42 -4.80 24.13
N TRP A 401 -0.23 -4.30 24.47
CA TRP A 401 -0.02 -3.41 25.60
C TRP A 401 -0.80 -2.08 25.52
N TRP A 402 -1.05 -1.55 24.32
CA TRP A 402 -1.77 -0.29 24.15
C TRP A 402 -3.28 -0.43 23.97
N MET A 403 -3.78 -1.63 23.64
CA MET A 403 -5.21 -1.92 23.63
C MET A 403 -5.74 -2.28 25.04
N ASP A 404 -4.85 -2.67 25.95
CA ASP A 404 -5.14 -2.99 27.36
C ASP A 404 -5.16 -1.76 28.30
N ARG A 405 -5.19 -0.53 27.76
CA ARG A 405 -5.44 0.73 28.49
C ARG A 405 -6.72 1.37 28.00
#